data_AF-A0A7C1Y8Z2-F1
#
_entry.id   AF-A0A7C1Y8Z2-F1
#
_cell.length_a   1.000
_cell.length_b   1.000
_cell.length_c   1.000
_cell.angle_alpha   90.00
_cell.angle_beta   90.00
_cell.angle_gamma   90.00
#
_symmetry.space_group_name_H-M   'P 1'
#
loop_
_entity.id
_entity.type
_entity.pdbx_description
1 polymer ?
#
loop_
_entity_poly.entity_id
_entity_poly.type
_entity_poly.pdbx_seq_one_letter_code
_entity_poly.pdbx_strand_id
1 'polypeptide(L)'
;MPEIIPNWHPIFVHFTVALLSLSVILFVVSNFVTGILREQWLIVARWSLWFGAGITLLTGLAGLDAYNTVAHDTASHEAMTEHRNWAISVIILFPLLAVWVAWCVRSGKSLGKGFIALMLAGGVLLLSTAWHGGEVVYRYGLGVMSLPNVDSHQHADGRAHGHGKTSAGDDEHAHEPKDGAPADDGHDHAHDVGDPGMDDSMMDFSGMDDGLEGSAAHRDTGDHAH
;
A
#
# COMPACT_ATOMS: atom_id res chain seq x y z
N MET A 1 -4.80 19.36 -20.32
CA MET A 1 -5.22 17.94 -20.31
C MET A 1 -4.41 17.27 -19.22
N PRO A 2 -5.02 16.60 -18.23
CA PRO A 2 -4.26 15.91 -17.20
C PRO A 2 -3.37 14.88 -17.89
N GLU A 3 -2.07 15.08 -17.81
CA GLU A 3 -1.08 14.14 -18.30
C GLU A 3 -1.12 12.94 -17.36
N ILE A 4 -1.84 11.89 -17.77
CA ILE A 4 -1.69 10.59 -17.14
C ILE A 4 -0.30 10.14 -17.54
N ILE A 5 0.69 10.34 -16.66
CA ILE A 5 2.00 9.70 -16.82
C ILE A 5 1.69 8.19 -16.77
N PRO A 6 1.81 7.44 -17.87
CA PRO A 6 1.44 6.04 -17.86
C PRO A 6 2.48 5.31 -17.01
N ASN A 7 2.17 5.11 -15.73
CA ASN A 7 2.97 4.26 -14.88
C ASN A 7 2.55 2.81 -15.16
N TRP A 8 3.41 2.09 -15.89
CA TRP A 8 3.20 0.68 -16.19
C TRP A 8 3.25 -0.21 -14.94
N HIS A 9 3.88 0.27 -13.86
CA HIS A 9 4.06 -0.51 -12.63
C HIS A 9 2.72 -0.91 -12.00
N PRO A 10 1.77 0.01 -11.69
CA PRO A 10 0.46 -0.37 -11.19
C PRO A 10 -0.25 -1.43 -12.05
N ILE A 11 -0.17 -1.36 -13.38
CA ILE A 11 -0.81 -2.36 -14.26
C ILE A 11 -0.23 -3.75 -13.97
N PHE A 12 1.09 -3.90 -14.00
CA PHE A 12 1.71 -5.21 -13.79
C PHE A 12 1.59 -5.72 -12.35
N VAL A 13 1.61 -4.82 -11.35
CA VAL A 13 1.42 -5.17 -9.93
C VAL A 13 0.11 -5.94 -9.72
N HIS A 14 -1.01 -5.50 -10.32
CA HIS A 14 -2.29 -6.19 -10.14
C HIS A 14 -2.23 -7.64 -10.63
N PHE A 15 -1.62 -7.88 -11.79
CA PHE A 15 -1.45 -9.24 -12.32
C PHE A 15 -0.51 -10.08 -11.46
N THR A 16 0.61 -9.51 -10.99
CA THR A 16 1.53 -10.18 -10.07
C THR A 16 0.83 -10.60 -8.79
N VAL A 17 0.13 -9.68 -8.12
CA VAL A 17 -0.56 -9.97 -6.85
C VAL A 17 -1.66 -11.00 -7.07
N ALA A 18 -2.47 -10.85 -8.12
CA ALA A 18 -3.58 -11.76 -8.39
C ALA A 18 -3.11 -13.19 -8.73
N LEU A 19 -2.18 -13.34 -9.68
CA LEU A 19 -1.72 -14.66 -10.14
C LEU A 19 -0.94 -15.41 -9.06
N LEU A 20 -0.05 -14.72 -8.34
CA LEU A 20 0.73 -15.36 -7.29
C LEU A 20 -0.15 -15.71 -6.08
N SER A 21 -1.10 -14.85 -5.69
CA SER A 21 -2.06 -15.17 -4.62
C SER A 21 -2.93 -16.37 -4.99
N LEU A 22 -3.45 -16.40 -6.23
CA LEU A 22 -4.21 -17.54 -6.73
C LEU A 22 -3.37 -18.83 -6.68
N SER A 23 -2.10 -18.76 -7.09
CA SER A 23 -1.19 -19.89 -7.01
C SER A 23 -0.99 -20.39 -5.57
N VAL A 24 -0.69 -19.49 -4.63
CA VAL A 24 -0.54 -19.82 -3.19
C VAL A 24 -1.79 -20.52 -2.68
N ILE A 25 -2.96 -19.94 -2.91
CA ILE A 25 -4.25 -20.48 -2.45
C ILE A 25 -4.47 -21.87 -3.05
N LEU A 26 -4.31 -22.04 -4.36
CA LEU A 26 -4.55 -23.33 -5.00
C LEU A 26 -3.56 -24.40 -4.54
N PHE A 27 -2.28 -24.08 -4.34
CA PHE A 27 -1.30 -25.03 -3.81
C PHE A 27 -1.66 -25.48 -2.39
N VAL A 28 -2.20 -24.59 -1.55
CA VAL A 28 -2.61 -24.89 -0.18
C VAL A 28 -3.91 -25.70 -0.17
N VAL A 29 -4.97 -25.19 -0.80
CA VAL A 29 -6.31 -25.78 -0.73
C VAL A 29 -6.36 -27.13 -1.45
N SER A 30 -5.54 -27.36 -2.48
CA SER A 30 -5.44 -28.67 -3.15
C SER A 30 -4.97 -29.82 -2.23
N ASN A 31 -4.48 -29.53 -1.01
CA ASN A 31 -4.19 -30.58 -0.02
C ASN A 31 -5.45 -31.12 0.67
N PHE A 32 -6.56 -30.40 0.60
CA PHE A 32 -7.86 -30.78 1.18
C PHE A 32 -8.85 -31.31 0.13
N VAL A 33 -8.44 -31.34 -1.15
CA VAL A 33 -9.26 -31.81 -2.27
C VAL A 33 -8.65 -33.10 -2.83
N THR A 34 -9.49 -34.01 -3.34
CA THR A 34 -9.06 -35.30 -3.90
C THR A 34 -9.59 -35.52 -5.31
N GLY A 35 -9.10 -36.58 -5.99
CA GLY A 35 -9.54 -36.97 -7.33
C GLY A 35 -9.17 -35.98 -8.45
N ILE A 36 -9.98 -35.97 -9.51
CA ILE A 36 -9.74 -35.19 -10.74
C ILE A 36 -9.66 -33.68 -10.45
N LEU A 37 -10.46 -33.18 -9.51
CA LEU A 37 -10.49 -31.76 -9.17
C LEU A 37 -9.13 -31.28 -8.63
N ARG A 38 -8.48 -32.10 -7.80
CA ARG A 38 -7.14 -31.82 -7.28
C ARG A 38 -6.12 -31.67 -8.40
N GLU A 39 -6.17 -32.55 -9.39
CA GLU A 39 -5.25 -32.51 -10.53
C GLU A 39 -5.43 -31.24 -11.36
N GLN A 40 -6.68 -30.88 -11.66
CA GLN A 40 -7.02 -29.63 -12.37
C GLN A 40 -6.54 -28.40 -11.61
N TRP A 41 -6.76 -28.35 -10.28
CA TRP A 41 -6.34 -27.22 -9.46
C TRP A 41 -4.81 -27.08 -9.38
N LEU A 42 -4.08 -28.21 -9.30
CA LEU A 42 -2.63 -28.19 -9.33
C LEU A 42 -2.09 -27.75 -10.70
N ILE A 43 -2.77 -28.07 -11.81
CA ILE A 43 -2.42 -27.55 -13.13
C ILE A 43 -2.55 -26.03 -13.14
N VAL A 44 -3.70 -25.50 -12.69
CA VAL A 44 -3.93 -24.05 -12.62
C VAL A 44 -2.93 -23.38 -11.68
N ALA A 45 -2.67 -23.95 -10.49
CA ALA A 45 -1.71 -23.41 -9.53
C ALA A 45 -0.30 -23.23 -10.13
N ARG A 46 0.16 -24.18 -10.94
CA ARG A 46 1.46 -24.14 -11.62
C ARG A 46 1.50 -23.08 -12.72
N TRP A 47 0.47 -23.03 -13.56
CA TRP A 47 0.38 -22.00 -14.61
C TRP A 47 0.30 -20.59 -14.01
N SER A 48 -0.51 -20.39 -12.97
CA SER A 48 -0.58 -19.13 -12.23
C SER A 48 0.78 -18.77 -11.62
N LEU A 49 1.54 -19.74 -11.07
CA LEU A 49 2.89 -19.49 -10.56
C LEU A 49 3.84 -19.06 -11.68
N TRP A 50 3.87 -19.76 -12.80
CA TRP A 50 4.80 -19.49 -13.90
C TRP A 50 4.52 -18.15 -14.58
N PHE A 51 3.26 -17.87 -14.92
CA PHE A 51 2.89 -16.57 -15.48
C PHE A 51 3.05 -15.46 -14.45
N GLY A 52 2.64 -15.68 -13.20
CA GLY A 52 2.82 -14.72 -12.12
C GLY A 52 4.29 -14.39 -11.89
N ALA A 53 5.18 -15.38 -11.87
CA ALA A 53 6.62 -15.16 -11.74
C ALA A 53 7.18 -14.37 -12.93
N GLY A 54 6.78 -14.69 -14.16
CA GLY A 54 7.18 -13.93 -15.35
C GLY A 54 6.74 -12.46 -15.29
N ILE A 55 5.48 -12.22 -14.94
CA ILE A 55 4.94 -10.85 -14.79
C ILE A 55 5.58 -10.12 -13.60
N THR A 56 6.00 -10.83 -12.55
CA THR A 56 6.71 -10.23 -11.41
C THR A 56 8.05 -9.63 -11.82
N LEU A 57 8.75 -10.23 -12.78
CA LEU A 57 9.96 -9.63 -13.34
C LEU A 57 9.64 -8.33 -14.09
N LEU A 58 8.58 -8.33 -14.91
CA LEU A 58 8.12 -7.12 -15.60
C LEU A 58 7.67 -6.02 -14.62
N THR A 59 6.99 -6.42 -13.54
CA THR A 59 6.58 -5.53 -12.44
C THR A 59 7.77 -4.88 -11.77
N GLY A 60 8.83 -5.64 -11.52
CA GLY A 60 10.07 -5.13 -10.94
C GLY A 60 10.78 -4.13 -11.85
N LEU A 61 10.85 -4.42 -13.17
CA LEU A 61 11.44 -3.50 -14.15
C LEU A 61 10.63 -2.20 -14.25
N ALA A 62 9.31 -2.29 -14.35
CA ALA A 62 8.45 -1.11 -14.36
C ALA A 62 8.50 -0.34 -13.02
N GLY A 63 8.65 -1.05 -11.90
CA GLY A 63 8.81 -0.45 -10.58
C GLY A 63 10.13 0.30 -10.42
N LEU A 64 11.21 -0.22 -11.00
CA LEU A 64 12.50 0.47 -11.04
C LEU A 64 12.42 1.76 -11.87
N ASP A 65 11.75 1.71 -13.02
CA ASP A 65 11.50 2.91 -13.82
C ASP A 65 10.69 3.95 -13.03
N ALA A 66 9.58 3.53 -12.41
CA ALA A 66 8.76 4.40 -11.57
C ALA A 66 9.54 5.00 -10.38
N TYR A 67 10.39 4.20 -9.74
CA TYR A 67 11.22 4.65 -8.61
C TYR A 67 12.15 5.80 -8.99
N ASN A 68 12.62 5.85 -10.23
CA ASN A 68 13.57 6.86 -10.71
C ASN A 68 12.90 8.06 -11.41
N THR A 69 11.63 7.95 -11.80
CA THR A 69 10.97 8.95 -12.68
C THR A 69 9.79 9.67 -12.05
N VAL A 70 9.10 9.05 -11.07
CA VAL A 70 7.96 9.69 -10.40
C VAL A 70 8.48 10.74 -9.42
N ALA A 71 7.95 11.96 -9.48
CA ALA A 71 8.28 13.03 -8.54
C ALA A 71 7.79 12.68 -7.13
N HIS A 72 8.64 12.91 -6.13
CA HIS A 72 8.37 12.54 -4.74
C HIS A 72 9.16 13.44 -3.77
N ASP A 73 8.63 13.62 -2.57
CA ASP A 73 9.30 14.28 -1.44
C ASP A 73 10.10 13.28 -0.59
N THR A 74 10.71 13.74 0.50
CA THR A 74 11.55 12.89 1.36
C THR A 74 10.76 11.76 2.03
N ALA A 75 9.54 12.04 2.53
CA ALA A 75 8.72 11.04 3.23
C ALA A 75 8.22 9.95 2.27
N SER A 76 7.76 10.36 1.09
CA SER A 76 7.38 9.42 0.03
C SER A 76 8.56 8.62 -0.52
N HIS A 77 9.77 9.20 -0.60
CA HIS A 77 10.98 8.46 -0.97
C HIS A 77 11.29 7.31 -0.02
N GLU A 78 11.14 7.54 1.29
CA GLU A 78 11.37 6.52 2.32
C GLU A 78 10.36 5.38 2.20
N ALA A 79 9.07 5.70 2.08
CA ALA A 79 8.01 4.72 1.88
C ALA A 79 8.20 3.91 0.58
N MET A 80 8.59 4.56 -0.52
CA MET A 80 8.92 3.89 -1.79
C MET A 80 10.10 2.93 -1.62
N THR A 81 11.12 3.34 -0.84
CA THR A 81 12.31 2.54 -0.58
C THR A 81 11.99 1.32 0.27
N GLU A 82 11.13 1.48 1.29
CA GLU A 82 10.63 0.36 2.08
C GLU A 82 9.87 -0.64 1.18
N HIS A 83 8.88 -0.17 0.41
CA HIS A 83 8.14 -1.01 -0.53
C HIS A 83 9.07 -1.75 -1.50
N ARG A 84 10.07 -1.07 -2.07
CA ARG A 84 11.07 -1.66 -2.97
C ARG A 84 11.85 -2.78 -2.29
N ASN A 85 12.27 -2.61 -1.05
CA ASN A 85 13.06 -3.61 -0.34
C ASN A 85 12.25 -4.90 -0.11
N TRP A 86 10.98 -4.77 0.26
CA TRP A 86 10.04 -5.90 0.31
C TRP A 86 9.83 -6.54 -1.08
N ALA A 87 9.65 -5.72 -2.11
CA ALA A 87 9.43 -6.19 -3.48
C ALA A 87 10.61 -7.00 -4.04
N ILE A 88 11.86 -6.62 -3.74
CA ILE A 88 13.05 -7.39 -4.13
C ILE A 88 12.96 -8.85 -3.63
N SER A 89 12.47 -9.04 -2.40
CA SER A 89 12.30 -10.39 -1.82
C SER A 89 11.28 -11.22 -2.61
N VAL A 90 10.17 -10.61 -3.03
CA VAL A 90 9.13 -11.25 -3.87
C VAL A 90 9.68 -11.57 -5.27
N ILE A 91 10.40 -10.63 -5.89
CA ILE A 91 11.01 -10.76 -7.23
C ILE A 91 12.04 -11.89 -7.26
N ILE A 92 12.71 -12.18 -6.16
CA ILE A 92 13.66 -13.30 -6.07
C ILE A 92 12.92 -14.60 -5.75
N LEU A 93 12.09 -14.62 -4.72
CA LEU A 93 11.49 -15.83 -4.19
C LEU A 93 10.59 -16.54 -5.21
N PHE A 94 9.65 -15.83 -5.84
CA PHE A 94 8.64 -16.47 -6.69
C PHE A 94 9.20 -17.05 -7.99
N PRO A 95 10.14 -16.39 -8.70
CA PRO A 95 10.85 -17.03 -9.81
C PRO A 95 11.65 -18.27 -9.40
N LEU A 96 12.30 -18.27 -8.23
CA LEU A 96 12.98 -19.48 -7.73
C LEU A 96 11.99 -20.62 -7.46
N LEU A 97 10.84 -20.32 -6.85
CA LEU A 97 9.76 -21.29 -6.65
C LEU A 97 9.19 -21.81 -7.99
N ALA A 98 9.01 -20.92 -8.97
CA ALA A 98 8.55 -21.28 -10.31
C ALA A 98 9.52 -22.25 -11.00
N VAL A 99 10.82 -21.97 -10.94
CA VAL A 99 11.89 -22.84 -11.47
C VAL A 99 11.92 -24.18 -10.72
N TRP A 100 11.81 -24.17 -9.39
CA TRP A 100 11.73 -25.39 -8.60
C TRP A 100 10.53 -26.26 -9.03
N VAL A 101 9.34 -25.67 -9.13
CA VAL A 101 8.15 -26.39 -9.60
C VAL A 101 8.35 -26.96 -11.01
N ALA A 102 8.91 -26.18 -11.94
CA ALA A 102 9.20 -26.65 -13.29
C ALA A 102 10.17 -27.84 -13.30
N TRP A 103 11.22 -27.79 -12.46
CA TRP A 103 12.14 -28.91 -12.27
C TRP A 103 11.40 -30.16 -11.76
N CYS A 104 10.60 -30.02 -10.70
CA CYS A 104 9.87 -31.14 -10.11
C CYS A 104 8.90 -31.77 -11.11
N VAL A 105 8.16 -30.97 -11.87
CA VAL A 105 7.28 -31.43 -12.94
C VAL A 105 8.06 -32.24 -13.98
N ARG A 106 9.23 -31.74 -14.42
CA ARG A 106 10.05 -32.43 -15.43
C ARG A 106 10.73 -33.70 -14.91
N SER A 107 10.99 -33.76 -13.60
CA SER A 107 11.63 -34.91 -12.95
C SER A 107 10.65 -35.93 -12.37
N GLY A 108 9.32 -35.69 -12.49
CA GLY A 108 8.30 -36.53 -11.86
C GLY A 108 8.33 -36.53 -10.32
N LYS A 109 8.97 -35.53 -9.70
CA LYS A 109 9.10 -35.44 -8.24
C LYS A 109 7.86 -34.79 -7.63
N SER A 110 7.44 -35.25 -6.46
CA SER A 110 6.38 -34.62 -5.68
C SER A 110 6.89 -33.36 -4.98
N LEU A 111 5.97 -32.40 -4.77
CA LEU A 111 6.23 -31.22 -3.94
C LEU A 111 6.02 -31.61 -2.47
N GLY A 112 7.03 -31.40 -1.63
CA GLY A 112 6.97 -31.73 -0.20
C GLY A 112 6.24 -30.68 0.64
N LYS A 113 5.93 -31.01 1.90
CA LYS A 113 5.29 -30.07 2.85
C LYS A 113 6.09 -28.77 3.05
N GLY A 114 7.42 -28.84 2.95
CA GLY A 114 8.29 -27.66 3.02
C GLY A 114 8.04 -26.66 1.88
N PHE A 115 7.69 -27.13 0.68
CA PHE A 115 7.30 -26.25 -0.42
C PHE A 115 6.00 -25.52 -0.12
N ILE A 116 5.01 -26.20 0.46
CA ILE A 116 3.73 -25.57 0.85
C ILE A 116 3.93 -24.52 1.94
N ALA A 117 4.76 -24.80 2.94
CA ALA A 117 5.13 -23.82 3.96
C ALA A 117 5.81 -22.59 3.34
N LEU A 118 6.70 -22.79 2.37
CA LEU A 118 7.38 -21.70 1.67
C LEU A 118 6.43 -20.89 0.78
N MET A 119 5.45 -21.53 0.11
CA MET A 119 4.39 -20.83 -0.62
C MET A 119 3.54 -19.96 0.31
N LEU A 120 3.17 -20.46 1.50
CA LEU A 120 2.43 -19.68 2.49
C LEU A 120 3.23 -18.48 2.98
N ALA A 121 4.50 -18.68 3.35
CA ALA A 121 5.39 -17.59 3.75
C ALA A 121 5.57 -16.56 2.61
N GLY A 122 5.72 -17.03 1.37
CA GLY A 122 5.78 -16.19 0.18
C GLY A 122 4.47 -15.42 -0.07
N GLY A 123 3.31 -16.01 0.23
CA GLY A 123 2.02 -15.34 0.16
C GLY A 123 1.90 -14.21 1.18
N VAL A 124 2.32 -14.43 2.42
CA VAL A 124 2.36 -13.37 3.46
C VAL A 124 3.31 -12.24 3.03
N LEU A 125 4.50 -12.59 2.52
CA LEU A 125 5.47 -11.64 1.99
C LEU A 125 4.89 -10.80 0.83
N LEU A 126 4.20 -11.45 -0.11
CA LEU A 126 3.54 -10.79 -1.25
C LEU A 126 2.48 -9.80 -0.79
N LEU A 127 1.59 -10.21 0.13
CA LEU A 127 0.53 -9.35 0.64
C LEU A 127 1.10 -8.18 1.46
N SER A 128 2.15 -8.40 2.23
CA SER A 128 2.85 -7.33 2.96
C SER A 128 3.47 -6.32 1.99
N THR A 129 4.08 -6.80 0.90
CA THR A 129 4.62 -5.95 -0.15
C THR A 129 3.51 -5.12 -0.83
N ALA A 130 2.37 -5.75 -1.11
CA ALA A 130 1.20 -5.08 -1.67
C ALA A 130 0.62 -4.02 -0.72
N TRP A 131 0.63 -4.29 0.59
CA TRP A 131 0.23 -3.32 1.60
C TRP A 131 1.10 -2.06 1.59
N HIS A 132 2.43 -2.22 1.65
CA HIS A 132 3.36 -1.09 1.54
C HIS A 132 3.22 -0.36 0.19
N GLY A 133 2.94 -1.07 -0.90
CA GLY A 133 2.67 -0.45 -2.20
C GLY A 133 1.38 0.37 -2.21
N GLY A 134 0.33 -0.12 -1.55
CA GLY A 134 -0.90 0.62 -1.33
C GLY A 134 -0.67 1.86 -0.47
N GLU A 135 0.17 1.77 0.56
CA GLU A 135 0.53 2.92 1.39
C GLU A 135 1.24 4.02 0.58
N VAL A 136 2.21 3.66 -0.25
CA VAL A 136 2.89 4.58 -1.19
C VAL A 136 1.85 5.37 -2.01
N VAL A 137 0.82 4.71 -2.53
CA VAL A 137 -0.21 5.35 -3.36
C VAL A 137 -1.22 6.14 -2.53
N TYR A 138 -1.84 5.52 -1.54
CA TYR A 138 -3.02 6.06 -0.85
C TYR A 138 -2.69 6.97 0.32
N ARG A 139 -1.58 6.74 1.01
CA ARG A 139 -1.14 7.56 2.16
C ARG A 139 -0.21 8.69 1.72
N TYR A 140 0.71 8.40 0.80
CA TYR A 140 1.68 9.39 0.30
C TYR A 140 1.29 10.02 -1.05
N GLY A 141 0.18 9.62 -1.66
CA GLY A 141 -0.36 10.28 -2.85
C GLY A 141 0.44 10.06 -4.13
N LEU A 142 1.32 9.04 -4.18
CA LEU A 142 2.15 8.80 -5.37
C LEU A 142 1.33 8.29 -6.55
N GLY A 143 1.45 9.01 -7.68
CA GLY A 143 0.79 8.63 -8.94
C GLY A 143 -0.72 8.87 -8.96
N VAL A 144 -1.25 9.61 -7.98
CA VAL A 144 -2.66 10.02 -7.92
C VAL A 144 -2.78 11.52 -7.71
N MET A 145 -3.91 12.10 -8.13
CA MET A 145 -4.19 13.51 -7.85
C MET A 145 -4.65 13.66 -6.40
N SER A 146 -4.02 14.57 -5.66
CA SER A 146 -4.47 14.92 -4.31
C SER A 146 -5.89 15.49 -4.35
N LEU A 147 -6.71 15.11 -3.37
CA LEU A 147 -8.01 15.75 -3.17
C LEU A 147 -7.81 17.22 -2.78
N PRO A 148 -8.71 18.14 -3.19
CA PRO A 148 -8.69 19.50 -2.71
C PRO A 148 -8.69 19.53 -1.18
N ASN A 149 -7.80 20.33 -0.58
CA ASN A 149 -7.73 20.43 0.87
C ASN A 149 -9.03 21.04 1.40
N VAL A 150 -9.78 20.28 2.21
CA VAL A 150 -11.06 20.73 2.78
C VAL A 150 -10.89 21.82 3.84
N ASP A 151 -9.66 22.06 4.31
CA ASP A 151 -9.34 23.15 5.23
C ASP A 151 -9.09 24.49 4.52
N SER A 152 -9.18 24.56 3.19
CA SER A 152 -9.20 25.84 2.49
C SER A 152 -10.58 26.52 2.61
N HIS A 153 -11.06 26.70 3.84
CA HIS A 153 -11.95 27.81 4.16
C HIS A 153 -11.13 29.10 4.03
N GLN A 154 -10.95 29.55 2.79
CA GLN A 154 -10.70 30.97 2.56
C GLN A 154 -11.87 31.71 3.22
N HIS A 155 -11.57 32.44 4.29
CA HIS A 155 -12.39 33.56 4.69
C HIS A 155 -12.47 34.46 3.45
N ALA A 156 -13.57 34.35 2.72
CA ALA A 156 -13.96 35.37 1.78
C ALA A 156 -14.18 36.63 2.62
N ASP A 157 -13.14 37.46 2.71
CA ASP A 157 -13.28 38.82 3.22
C ASP A 157 -14.49 39.43 2.52
N GLY A 158 -15.47 39.83 3.32
CA GLY A 158 -16.70 40.43 2.85
C GLY A 158 -16.41 41.72 2.08
N ARG A 159 -16.09 41.60 0.79
CA ARG A 159 -16.10 42.70 -0.15
C ARG A 159 -17.56 42.96 -0.51
N ALA A 160 -18.20 43.77 0.32
CA ALA A 160 -19.53 44.32 0.08
C ALA A 160 -19.62 44.87 -1.36
N HIS A 161 -20.70 44.49 -2.05
CA HIS A 161 -21.07 44.97 -3.36
C HIS A 161 -21.29 46.49 -3.34
N GLY A 162 -20.32 47.26 -3.83
CA GLY A 162 -20.48 48.67 -4.17
C GLY A 162 -20.61 48.83 -5.69
N HIS A 163 -21.84 48.94 -6.19
CA HIS A 163 -22.10 49.37 -7.57
C HIS A 163 -21.63 50.82 -7.76
N GLY A 164 -20.91 51.05 -8.87
CA GLY A 164 -20.06 52.21 -9.03
C GLY A 164 -20.72 53.51 -9.48
N LYS A 165 -19.85 54.49 -9.74
CA LYS A 165 -19.99 55.50 -10.79
C LYS A 165 -18.63 56.13 -11.08
N THR A 166 -18.43 56.35 -12.37
CA THR A 166 -17.41 57.16 -13.04
C THR A 166 -17.25 58.56 -12.45
N SER A 167 -16.02 59.09 -12.43
CA SER A 167 -15.69 60.41 -13.00
C SER A 167 -14.18 60.64 -13.02
N ALA A 168 -13.72 61.22 -14.12
CA ALA A 168 -12.41 61.78 -14.36
C ALA A 168 -12.16 63.05 -13.52
N GLY A 169 -10.89 63.40 -13.33
CA GLY A 169 -10.47 64.69 -12.79
C GLY A 169 -9.06 64.63 -12.23
N ASP A 170 -8.18 65.41 -12.85
CA ASP A 170 -6.77 65.64 -12.55
C ASP A 170 -6.49 66.04 -11.09
N ASP A 171 -5.30 65.72 -10.57
CA ASP A 171 -4.34 66.74 -10.14
C ASP A 171 -3.07 66.12 -9.53
N GLU A 172 -1.96 66.75 -9.91
CA GLU A 172 -0.59 66.57 -9.44
C GLU A 172 -0.49 66.77 -7.92
N HIS A 173 0.42 66.05 -7.25
CA HIS A 173 1.35 66.63 -6.25
C HIS A 173 2.42 65.60 -5.85
N ALA A 174 3.67 65.98 -6.11
CA ALA A 174 4.88 65.32 -5.65
C ALA A 174 5.16 65.63 -4.18
N HIS A 175 5.63 64.65 -3.39
CA HIS A 175 6.48 64.90 -2.23
C HIS A 175 7.47 63.76 -1.99
N GLU A 176 8.72 64.16 -1.74
CA GLU A 176 9.95 63.40 -1.50
C GLU A 176 9.94 62.46 -0.29
N PRO A 177 10.87 61.49 -0.21
CA PRO A 177 11.10 60.68 0.97
C PRO A 177 11.98 61.42 1.98
N LYS A 178 11.71 61.24 3.28
CA LYS A 178 12.64 61.60 4.35
C LYS A 178 12.97 60.39 5.20
N ASP A 179 14.25 60.08 5.21
CA ASP A 179 14.93 59.20 6.14
C ASP A 179 14.87 59.75 7.57
N GLY A 180 14.75 58.85 8.55
CA GLY A 180 14.83 59.15 9.97
C GLY A 180 14.83 57.88 10.82
N ALA A 181 16.03 57.40 11.16
CA ALA A 181 16.31 56.60 12.37
C ALA A 181 15.96 57.44 13.64
N PRO A 182 15.90 56.91 14.90
CA PRO A 182 16.60 55.71 15.42
C PRO A 182 15.77 54.85 16.42
N ALA A 183 16.34 53.73 16.88
CA ALA A 183 16.56 53.43 18.31
C ALA A 183 16.89 51.93 18.51
N ASP A 184 18.06 51.74 19.08
CA ASP A 184 18.54 50.59 19.84
C ASP A 184 17.67 50.37 21.08
N ASP A 185 17.41 49.12 21.43
CA ASP A 185 17.28 48.64 22.82
C ASP A 185 17.14 47.11 22.79
N GLY A 186 18.22 46.44 23.16
CA GLY A 186 18.27 45.00 23.37
C GLY A 186 17.55 44.57 24.64
N HIS A 187 17.09 43.31 24.66
CA HIS A 187 16.97 42.53 25.87
C HIS A 187 17.14 41.04 25.56
N ASP A 188 18.18 40.47 26.15
CA ASP A 188 18.42 39.04 26.34
C ASP A 188 17.25 38.35 27.04
N HIS A 189 17.05 37.05 26.80
CA HIS A 189 16.94 36.05 27.87
C HIS A 189 17.13 34.64 27.29
N ALA A 190 18.14 33.95 27.81
CA ALA A 190 18.41 32.54 27.62
C ALA A 190 18.00 31.74 28.89
N HIS A 191 17.77 30.45 28.67
CA HIS A 191 17.66 29.32 29.61
C HIS A 191 16.38 29.20 30.47
N ASP A 192 15.71 28.05 30.40
CA ASP A 192 16.00 26.93 31.33
C ASP A 192 15.34 25.60 30.89
N VAL A 193 15.96 24.53 31.37
CA VAL A 193 15.80 23.09 31.17
C VAL A 193 14.72 22.53 32.12
N GLY A 194 14.03 21.44 31.73
CA GLY A 194 13.29 20.61 32.69
C GLY A 194 12.30 19.60 32.10
N ASP A 195 12.80 18.40 31.78
CA ASP A 195 12.06 17.11 31.73
C ASP A 195 12.20 16.43 33.14
N PRO A 196 11.55 15.31 33.54
CA PRO A 196 10.43 14.52 32.98
C PRO A 196 9.28 14.23 33.99
N GLY A 197 8.20 13.59 33.51
CA GLY A 197 7.21 12.94 34.38
C GLY A 197 6.33 11.92 33.65
N MET A 198 6.61 10.64 33.88
CA MET A 198 5.83 9.48 33.45
C MET A 198 4.47 9.37 34.18
N ASP A 199 3.46 8.86 33.47
CA ASP A 199 2.26 8.23 34.02
C ASP A 199 2.02 6.94 33.22
N ASP A 200 2.30 5.82 33.89
CA ASP A 200 1.77 4.50 33.58
C ASP A 200 0.41 4.37 34.28
N SER A 201 -0.65 4.15 33.52
CA SER A 201 -1.92 3.66 34.07
C SER A 201 -2.44 2.47 33.25
N MET A 202 -2.30 1.30 33.89
CA MET A 202 -2.91 0.04 33.54
C MET A 202 -4.45 0.15 33.50
N MET A 203 -5.06 -0.50 32.51
CA MET A 203 -6.46 -0.96 32.60
C MET A 203 -6.52 -2.40 32.10
N ASP A 204 -6.43 -3.32 33.05
CA ASP A 204 -6.90 -4.70 32.96
C ASP A 204 -8.42 -4.68 33.21
N PHE A 205 -9.20 -5.25 32.29
CA PHE A 205 -10.55 -5.72 32.58
C PHE A 205 -10.81 -7.04 31.87
N SER A 206 -10.37 -8.09 32.54
CA SER A 206 -10.92 -9.44 32.47
C SER A 206 -12.41 -9.46 32.86
N GLY A 207 -13.24 -10.14 32.05
CA GLY A 207 -14.54 -10.65 32.51
C GLY A 207 -15.72 -10.39 31.56
N MET A 208 -16.00 -11.34 30.67
CA MET A 208 -17.37 -11.73 30.31
C MET A 208 -17.34 -13.11 29.63
N ASP A 209 -17.37 -14.14 30.48
CA ASP A 209 -17.86 -15.48 30.17
C ASP A 209 -19.31 -15.56 30.66
N ASP A 210 -20.21 -15.98 29.77
CA ASP A 210 -21.56 -16.56 29.97
C ASP A 210 -22.12 -16.69 28.54
N GLY A 211 -22.29 -17.85 27.90
CA GLY A 211 -22.76 -19.14 28.38
C GLY A 211 -24.05 -19.46 27.63
N LEU A 212 -23.99 -20.23 26.54
CA LEU A 212 -25.12 -21.02 26.01
C LEU A 212 -24.62 -22.28 25.30
N GLU A 213 -24.69 -23.39 26.02
CA GLU A 213 -24.75 -24.78 25.54
C GLU A 213 -25.90 -24.92 24.52
N GLY A 214 -25.77 -25.65 23.42
CA GLY A 214 -25.75 -27.10 23.38
C GLY A 214 -27.15 -27.65 23.06
N SER A 215 -27.41 -28.03 21.81
CA SER A 215 -28.51 -28.95 21.47
C SER A 215 -28.11 -29.89 20.34
N ALA A 216 -28.55 -31.12 20.49
CA ALA A 216 -28.02 -32.33 19.92
C ALA A 216 -28.47 -32.63 18.47
N ALA A 217 -27.61 -33.39 17.80
CA ALA A 217 -27.87 -34.58 16.98
C ALA A 217 -29.14 -34.63 16.10
N HIS A 218 -28.90 -34.85 14.80
CA HIS A 218 -29.63 -35.90 14.08
C HIS A 218 -28.73 -36.54 13.01
N ARG A 219 -28.47 -37.84 13.19
CA ARG A 219 -28.09 -38.77 12.11
C ARG A 219 -29.32 -39.00 11.24
N ASP A 220 -29.13 -39.08 9.93
CA ASP A 220 -29.86 -40.06 9.12
C ASP A 220 -29.00 -40.53 7.94
N THR A 221 -29.05 -41.83 7.71
CA THR A 221 -28.33 -42.62 6.73
C THR A 221 -29.30 -42.99 5.62
N GLY A 222 -28.98 -42.63 4.37
CA GLY A 222 -29.78 -42.99 3.20
C GLY A 222 -28.90 -43.52 2.07
N ASP A 223 -28.62 -44.81 2.16
CA ASP A 223 -28.15 -45.68 1.08
C ASP A 223 -29.17 -45.70 -0.07
N HIS A 224 -28.74 -45.64 -1.33
CA HIS A 224 -29.44 -46.25 -2.47
C HIS A 224 -28.53 -46.32 -3.70
N ALA A 225 -28.06 -47.53 -3.97
CA ALA A 225 -27.59 -47.99 -5.27
C ALA A 225 -28.78 -48.17 -6.25
N HIS A 226 -28.55 -47.83 -7.51
CA HIS A 226 -28.98 -48.59 -8.70
C HIS A 226 -28.16 -48.12 -9.91
#